data_AF-A0A317FCR6-F1
#
_entry.id   AF-A0A317FCR6-F1
#
_cell.length_a   1.000
_cell.length_b   1.000
_cell.length_c   1.000
_cell.angle_alpha   90.00
_cell.angle_beta   90.00
_cell.angle_gamma   90.00
#
_symmetry.space_group_name_H-M   'P 1'
#
loop_
_entity.id
_entity.type
_entity.pdbx_description
1 polymer ?
#
loop_
_entity_poly.entity_id
_entity_poly.type
_entity_poly.pdbx_seq_one_letter_code
_entity_poly.pdbx_strand_id
1 'polypeptide(L)'
;MSDSALPAISIAITPMHRTEEGIWESGGREGAAFFLVELVQNDGTDAEVLVECRDERSAALAARVAAATTAVLGLAEGDGPETIAAFDAETAAILSENPTPEIALPVG
;
A
#
# COMPACT_ATOMS: atom_id res chain seq x y z
N MET A 1 -16.70 -27.73 -7.23
CA MET A 1 -15.37 -27.26 -6.78
C MET A 1 -15.41 -25.76 -6.92
N SER A 2 -15.51 -25.04 -5.80
CA SER A 2 -15.54 -23.59 -5.82
C SER A 2 -14.13 -23.12 -6.16
N ASP A 3 -13.98 -22.50 -7.33
CA ASP A 3 -12.78 -21.78 -7.73
C ASP A 3 -12.70 -20.55 -6.81
N SER A 4 -12.22 -20.74 -5.60
CA SER A 4 -11.91 -19.64 -4.69
C SER A 4 -10.60 -19.02 -5.17
N ALA A 5 -10.69 -18.17 -6.19
CA ALA A 5 -9.64 -17.20 -6.47
C ALA A 5 -9.36 -16.47 -5.15
N LEU A 6 -8.09 -16.42 -4.74
CA LEU A 6 -7.70 -15.63 -3.58
C LEU A 6 -8.15 -14.18 -3.83
N PRO A 7 -8.68 -13.47 -2.82
CA PRO A 7 -9.05 -12.08 -3.00
C PRO A 7 -7.82 -11.31 -3.50
N ALA A 8 -8.00 -10.51 -4.55
CA ALA A 8 -6.93 -9.65 -5.03
C ALA A 8 -6.62 -8.62 -3.94
N ILE A 9 -5.43 -8.69 -3.36
CA ILE A 9 -4.94 -7.72 -2.38
C ILE A 9 -4.02 -6.73 -3.11
N SER A 10 -4.29 -5.45 -2.91
CA SER A 10 -3.48 -4.34 -3.42
C SER A 10 -3.07 -3.40 -2.28
N ILE A 11 -2.13 -2.51 -2.56
CA ILE A 11 -1.69 -1.48 -1.63
C ILE A 11 -2.21 -0.12 -2.09
N ALA A 12 -2.75 0.67 -1.17
CA ALA A 12 -2.98 2.10 -1.37
C ALA A 12 -2.01 2.92 -0.50
N ILE A 13 -1.53 4.05 -1.05
CA ILE A 13 -0.83 5.08 -0.30
C ILE A 13 -1.66 6.37 -0.37
N THR A 14 -2.39 6.66 0.69
CA THR A 14 -3.38 7.76 0.73
C THR A 14 -2.79 8.99 1.44
N PRO A 15 -2.57 10.13 0.74
CA PRO A 15 -2.14 11.37 1.38
C PRO A 15 -3.27 11.96 2.22
N MET A 16 -2.99 12.29 3.48
CA MET A 16 -3.97 12.75 4.45
C MET A 16 -3.78 14.21 4.82
N HIS A 17 -4.89 14.93 4.87
CA HIS A 17 -4.96 16.36 5.18
C HIS A 17 -5.88 16.59 6.36
N ARG A 18 -5.57 17.64 7.13
CA ARG A 18 -6.43 18.07 8.23
C ARG A 18 -7.33 19.20 7.75
N THR A 19 -8.64 19.01 7.84
CA THR A 19 -9.60 20.06 7.56
C THR A 19 -9.59 21.13 8.66
N GLU A 20 -10.22 22.28 8.39
CA GLU A 20 -10.40 23.36 9.37
C GLU A 20 -11.20 22.89 10.61
N GLU A 21 -12.07 21.91 10.43
CA GLU A 21 -12.86 21.27 11.49
C GLU A 21 -12.04 20.24 12.30
N GLY A 22 -10.79 20.00 11.90
CA GLY A 22 -9.86 19.09 12.57
C GLY A 22 -10.02 17.63 12.18
N ILE A 23 -10.81 17.33 11.14
CA ILE A 23 -11.07 15.99 10.59
C ILE A 23 -9.96 15.62 9.60
N TRP A 24 -9.63 14.34 9.52
CA TRP A 24 -8.68 13.82 8.54
C TRP A 24 -9.40 13.36 7.28
N GLU A 25 -8.96 13.86 6.13
CA GLU A 25 -9.52 13.53 4.81
C GLU A 25 -8.40 13.23 3.82
N SER A 26 -8.68 12.39 2.83
CA SER A 26 -7.76 12.15 1.72
C SER A 26 -7.70 13.37 0.81
N GLY A 27 -6.53 13.62 0.23
CA GLY A 27 -6.30 14.73 -0.69
C GLY A 27 -5.09 14.50 -1.57
N GLY A 28 -4.64 15.55 -2.26
CA GLY A 28 -3.46 15.46 -3.12
C GLY A 28 -2.15 15.31 -2.34
N ARG A 29 -1.08 14.91 -3.04
CA ARG A 29 0.27 14.72 -2.47
C ARG A 29 0.85 15.96 -1.80
N GLU A 30 0.69 17.12 -2.44
CA GLU A 30 1.31 18.36 -1.97
C GLU A 30 0.67 18.82 -0.67
N GLY A 31 1.50 19.02 0.36
CA GLY A 31 1.04 19.52 1.66
C GLY A 31 0.36 18.47 2.54
N ALA A 32 0.38 17.18 2.16
CA ALA A 32 -0.11 16.12 3.01
C ALA A 32 0.59 16.12 4.38
N ALA A 33 -0.19 15.97 5.45
CA ALA A 33 0.32 15.92 6.81
C ALA A 33 1.00 14.58 7.11
N PHE A 34 0.47 13.50 6.53
CA PHE A 34 1.00 12.14 6.57
C PHE A 34 0.41 11.33 5.42
N PHE A 35 0.88 10.10 5.27
CA PHE A 35 0.45 9.13 4.27
C PHE A 35 -0.01 7.85 4.99
N LEU A 36 -1.21 7.38 4.68
CA LEU A 36 -1.67 6.07 5.13
C LEU A 36 -1.25 5.02 4.13
N VAL A 37 -0.66 3.93 4.62
CA VAL A 37 -0.43 2.72 3.84
C VAL A 37 -1.49 1.71 4.23
N GLU A 38 -2.24 1.25 3.24
CA GLU A 38 -3.45 0.44 3.45
C GLU A 38 -3.36 -0.83 2.60
N LEU A 39 -3.84 -1.95 3.15
CA LEU A 39 -4.15 -3.14 2.36
C LEU A 39 -5.58 -3.02 1.88
N VAL A 40 -5.75 -3.09 0.57
CA VAL A 40 -7.05 -2.99 -0.07
C VAL A 40 -7.43 -4.33 -0.67
N GLN A 41 -8.54 -4.89 -0.22
CA GLN A 41 -9.10 -6.15 -0.72
C GLN A 41 -10.15 -5.88 -1.79
N ASN A 42 -10.15 -6.72 -2.84
CA ASN A 42 -11.14 -6.69 -3.91
C ASN A 42 -11.15 -5.35 -4.68
N ASP A 43 -12.31 -4.69 -4.77
CA ASP A 43 -12.55 -3.48 -5.55
C ASP A 43 -12.37 -2.16 -4.77
N GLY A 44 -11.85 -2.23 -3.53
CA GLY A 44 -11.73 -1.07 -2.65
C GLY A 44 -12.79 -0.98 -1.57
N THR A 45 -13.75 -1.92 -1.52
CA THR A 45 -14.79 -1.91 -0.48
C THR A 45 -14.25 -2.22 0.91
N ASP A 46 -13.19 -3.03 1.02
CA ASP A 46 -12.54 -3.37 2.27
C ASP A 46 -11.08 -2.91 2.24
N ALA A 47 -10.74 -1.96 3.12
CA ALA A 47 -9.37 -1.47 3.30
C ALA A 47 -8.99 -1.49 4.78
N GLU A 48 -7.76 -1.93 5.07
CA GLU A 48 -7.19 -1.96 6.41
C GLU A 48 -5.94 -1.10 6.48
N VAL A 49 -5.96 -0.10 7.37
CA VAL A 49 -4.81 0.77 7.62
C VAL A 49 -3.73 -0.01 8.34
N LEU A 50 -2.56 -0.09 7.71
CA LEU A 50 -1.39 -0.74 8.31
C LEU A 50 -0.53 0.23 9.11
N VAL A 51 -0.20 1.38 8.50
CA VAL A 51 0.75 2.32 9.08
C VAL A 51 0.56 3.74 8.59
N GLU A 52 0.79 4.69 9.50
CA GLU A 52 0.93 6.11 9.22
C GLU A 52 2.40 6.46 8.97
N CYS A 53 2.69 7.06 7.83
CA CYS A 53 4.03 7.48 7.42
C CYS A 53 4.10 9.00 7.28
N ARG A 54 5.22 9.61 7.70
CA ARG A 54 5.38 11.07 7.66
C ARG A 54 5.70 11.60 6.27
N ASP A 55 6.22 10.76 5.39
CA ASP A 55 6.64 11.14 4.04
C ASP A 55 6.43 10.00 3.03
N GLU A 56 6.46 10.35 1.75
CA GLU A 56 6.27 9.41 0.65
C GLU A 56 7.33 8.29 0.65
N ARG A 57 8.57 8.59 1.04
CA ARG A 57 9.67 7.61 1.02
C ARG A 57 9.44 6.50 2.05
N SER A 58 9.02 6.86 3.26
CA SER A 58 8.67 5.91 4.32
C SER A 58 7.40 5.14 3.97
N ALA A 59 6.39 5.81 3.37
CA ALA A 59 5.19 5.14 2.89
C ALA A 59 5.51 4.10 1.80
N ALA A 60 6.36 4.46 0.84
CA ALA A 60 6.77 3.57 -0.25
C ALA A 60 7.61 2.37 0.24
N LEU A 61 8.38 2.53 1.32
CA LEU A 61 9.06 1.42 1.99
C LEU A 61 8.07 0.52 2.72
N ALA A 62 7.18 1.10 3.51
CA ALA A 62 6.16 0.35 4.24
C ALA A 62 5.24 -0.44 3.31
N ALA A 63 4.82 0.15 2.19
CA ALA A 63 4.05 -0.51 1.13
C ALA A 63 4.77 -1.76 0.59
N ARG A 64 6.08 -1.68 0.35
CA ARG A 64 6.89 -2.81 -0.10
C ARG A 64 7.02 -3.90 0.97
N VAL A 65 7.23 -3.50 2.23
CA VAL A 65 7.27 -4.46 3.35
C VAL A 65 5.93 -5.18 3.48
N ALA A 66 4.83 -4.44 3.38
CA ALA A 66 3.48 -5.00 3.44
C ALA A 66 3.23 -5.99 2.31
N ALA A 67 3.52 -5.60 1.05
CA ALA A 67 3.38 -6.47 -0.12
C ALA A 67 4.25 -7.74 -0.02
N ALA A 68 5.51 -7.60 0.42
CA ALA A 68 6.39 -8.74 0.66
C ALA A 68 5.83 -9.68 1.74
N THR A 69 5.29 -9.11 2.81
CA THR A 69 4.71 -9.87 3.93
C THR A 69 3.44 -10.61 3.51
N THR A 70 2.54 -9.97 2.77
CA THR A 70 1.31 -10.62 2.28
C THR A 70 1.61 -11.73 1.28
N ALA A 71 2.63 -11.56 0.43
CA ALA A 71 3.11 -12.62 -0.46
C ALA A 71 3.66 -13.83 0.31
N VAL A 72 4.52 -13.61 1.32
CA VAL A 72 5.06 -14.69 2.17
C VAL A 72 3.97 -15.46 2.91
N LEU A 73 2.92 -14.76 3.34
CA LEU A 73 1.79 -15.38 4.04
C LEU A 73 0.81 -16.08 3.09
N GLY A 74 1.04 -16.05 1.77
CA GLY A 74 0.15 -16.62 0.75
C GLY A 74 -1.22 -15.93 0.68
N LEU A 75 -1.28 -14.66 1.08
CA LEU A 75 -2.52 -13.88 1.11
C LEU A 75 -2.77 -13.12 -0.20
N ALA A 76 -1.73 -12.94 -1.03
CA ALA A 76 -1.82 -12.26 -2.32
C ALA A 76 -1.17 -13.11 -3.42
N GLU A 77 -1.74 -13.08 -4.63
CA GLU A 77 -1.14 -13.70 -5.81
C GLU A 77 0.01 -12.83 -6.34
N GLY A 78 1.24 -13.37 -6.33
CA GLY A 78 2.41 -12.69 -6.89
C GLY A 78 3.69 -13.53 -6.75
N ASP A 79 4.51 -13.57 -7.80
CA ASP A 79 5.76 -14.35 -7.86
C ASP A 79 6.93 -13.72 -7.06
N GLY A 80 6.66 -12.72 -6.21
CA GLY A 80 7.66 -12.12 -5.35
C GLY A 80 7.42 -10.65 -5.01
N PRO A 81 8.36 -10.03 -4.27
CA PRO A 81 8.28 -8.65 -3.79
C PRO A 81 8.43 -7.60 -4.92
N GLU A 82 8.74 -8.04 -6.15
CA GLU A 82 9.00 -7.18 -7.30
C GLU A 82 7.72 -6.62 -7.95
N THR A 83 6.56 -7.23 -7.70
CA THR A 83 5.27 -6.80 -8.29
C THR A 83 4.29 -6.38 -7.20
N ILE A 84 4.44 -5.16 -6.69
CA ILE A 84 3.41 -4.56 -5.83
C ILE A 84 2.19 -4.25 -6.70
N ALA A 85 1.05 -4.84 -6.35
CA ALA A 85 -0.23 -4.43 -6.92
C ALA A 85 -0.63 -3.08 -6.30
N ALA A 86 -0.32 -1.98 -6.97
CA ALA A 86 -0.82 -0.66 -6.59
C ALA A 86 -2.33 -0.58 -6.84
N PHE A 87 -3.09 -0.06 -5.87
CA PHE A 87 -4.54 0.08 -5.96
C PHE A 87 -4.95 1.11 -7.03
N ASP A 88 -4.23 2.24 -7.08
CA ASP A 88 -4.50 3.33 -8.01
C ASP A 88 -3.21 3.88 -8.65
N ALA A 89 -3.39 4.78 -9.62
CA ALA A 89 -2.30 5.40 -10.36
C ALA A 89 -1.43 6.32 -9.49
N GLU A 90 -2.00 6.90 -8.43
CA GLU A 90 -1.27 7.78 -7.52
C GLU A 90 -0.32 6.99 -6.63
N THR A 91 -0.79 5.86 -6.09
CA THR A 91 0.03 4.89 -5.38
C THR A 91 1.16 4.38 -6.27
N ALA A 92 0.85 4.04 -7.53
CA ALA A 92 1.87 3.60 -8.49
C ALA A 92 2.93 4.69 -8.73
N ALA A 93 2.52 5.96 -8.86
CA ALA A 93 3.43 7.09 -9.01
C ALA A 93 4.34 7.24 -7.79
N ILE A 94 3.78 7.29 -6.57
CA ILE A 94 4.54 7.40 -5.32
C ILE A 94 5.58 6.29 -5.21
N LEU A 95 5.19 5.04 -5.52
CA LEU A 95 6.09 3.90 -5.50
C LEU A 95 7.23 4.04 -6.52
N SER A 96 6.94 4.49 -7.73
CA SER A 96 7.94 4.65 -8.80
C SER A 96 8.94 5.78 -8.52
N GLU A 97 8.47 6.89 -7.94
CA GLU A 97 9.28 8.07 -7.63
C GLU A 97 10.14 7.86 -6.37
N ASN A 98 9.74 6.93 -5.50
CA ASN A 98 10.45 6.57 -4.27
C ASN A 98 10.96 5.13 -4.34
N PRO A 99 12.02 4.85 -5.13
CA PRO A 99 12.65 3.54 -5.12
C PRO A 99 13.27 3.28 -3.75
N THR A 100 13.10 2.06 -3.24
CA THR A 100 13.71 1.60 -1.99
C THR A 100 14.69 0.47 -2.29
N PRO A 101 15.59 0.12 -1.36
CA PRO A 101 16.36 -1.11 -1.47
C PRO A 101 15.42 -2.30 -1.71
N GLU A 102 15.86 -3.26 -2.51
CA GLU A 102 15.11 -4.50 -2.75
C GLU A 102 14.83 -5.19 -1.42
N ILE A 103 13.55 -5.41 -1.13
CA ILE A 103 13.13 -6.19 0.03
C ILE A 103 13.11 -7.64 -0.41
N ALA A 104 14.19 -8.36 -0.11
CA ALA A 104 14.21 -9.80 -0.32
C ALA A 104 13.26 -10.48 0.69
N LEU A 105 12.47 -11.45 0.21
CA LEU A 105 11.73 -12.31 1.11
C LEU A 105 12.72 -13.13 1.95
N PRO A 106 12.43 -13.37 3.24
CA PRO A 106 13.25 -14.27 4.03
C PRO A 106 13.25 -15.65 3.37
N VAL A 107 14.43 -16.27 3.31
CA VAL A 107 14.59 -17.64 2.84
C VAL A 107 14.00 -18.57 3.91
N GLY A 108 12.89 -19.24 3.62
CA GLY A 108 12.22 -20.13 4.58
C GLY A 108 10.84 -20.54 4.15
#